data_AF-A0A9Q5X864-F1
#
_entry.id   AF-A0A9Q5X864-F1
#
_cell.length_a   1.000
_cell.length_b   1.000
_cell.length_c   1.000
_cell.angle_alpha   90.00
_cell.angle_beta   90.00
_cell.angle_gamma   90.00
#
_symmetry.space_group_name_H-M   'P 1'
#
loop_
_entity.id
_entity.type
_entity.pdbx_description
1 polymer ?
#
loop_
_entity_poly.entity_id
_entity_poly.type
_entity_poly.pdbx_seq_one_letter_code
_entity_poly.pdbx_strand_id
1 'polypeptide(L)'
;MKKLICLLFCCLLFFPATAQWKWHNPMEAGFPVIQNQGFTQEIGNSYTRLPERAKGMVSEPVWNLSQHSAGLAIHFYSNAPRIKVRYTVTGSLNMPHMPSTGVSGVDLYSINSDGEWHFCFGNYSFKDTITYTYNNIDKDHYHRQGFEYRLYLPLYNGVKWLEIGTPEDAKLEFIPVSPERPIVLYGTSIAQGACASRPAMAWGTILQRSLDYPLINLGFSGNGKLAKEVLQFISETDARLYILDCMPNLPNQKEEEVAALAIAAVKQLREKHSAPILLIEHDGYSNMYTDTIQNKEIEQVNRASRKAYEQIQSEGIKDVYYLTREELDMPADGWVDHVHPSDFGMKQQAAAVERKVREILHIPLGSTPTTIPATQRREPHMYEWRARHRAILEQVRNHPPKAVILGNSITHYWGGEPEHRNKNGRETWEKVMRPAGFQNLGCGWDRIENVLWRVYHGELDGYKAGKVVLMIGTNNCGLNNDKEIVEGLRFLLSAIRQRQPEASVKVIGILPRRNQEQWVKSINFDIKEMVETEGYEFANPGITLLQQDGKIDESLFVGDGLHPNEEGYKRIGGEISN
;
A
#
# COMPACT_ATOMS: atom_id res chain seq x y z
N MET A 1 7.82 -56.33 65.12
CA MET A 1 8.75 -55.70 64.16
C MET A 1 8.06 -55.54 62.81
N LYS A 2 8.25 -54.38 62.14
CA LYS A 2 7.83 -53.97 60.78
C LYS A 2 6.37 -53.49 60.69
N LYS A 3 6.13 -52.16 60.79
CA LYS A 3 6.12 -51.11 59.73
C LYS A 3 4.90 -51.22 58.80
N LEU A 4 3.97 -50.27 58.91
CA LEU A 4 3.12 -49.85 57.80
C LEU A 4 2.99 -48.32 57.81
N ILE A 5 3.67 -47.68 56.87
CA ILE A 5 3.61 -46.25 56.57
C ILE A 5 2.46 -46.08 55.57
N CYS A 6 1.41 -45.34 55.93
CA CYS A 6 0.41 -44.88 54.96
C CYS A 6 0.96 -43.63 54.26
N LEU A 7 1.33 -43.78 52.98
CA LEU A 7 1.70 -42.68 52.10
C LEU A 7 0.44 -42.26 51.33
N LEU A 8 -0.10 -41.08 51.65
CA LEU A 8 -1.15 -40.43 50.87
C LEU A 8 -0.53 -39.88 49.58
N PHE A 9 -0.93 -40.43 48.44
CA PHE A 9 -0.61 -39.93 47.11
C PHE A 9 -1.51 -38.71 46.80
N CYS A 10 -0.98 -37.49 46.91
CA CYS A 10 -1.59 -36.31 46.31
C CYS A 10 -1.28 -36.30 44.81
N CYS A 11 -2.19 -36.84 43.99
CA CYS A 11 -2.17 -36.63 42.55
C CYS A 11 -2.58 -35.18 42.24
N LEU A 12 -1.61 -34.28 42.08
CA LEU A 12 -1.82 -32.99 41.44
C LEU A 12 -2.07 -33.24 39.94
N LEU A 13 -3.34 -33.21 39.53
CA LEU A 13 -3.73 -33.16 38.13
C LEU A 13 -3.32 -31.80 37.56
N PHE A 14 -2.18 -31.77 36.87
CA PHE A 14 -1.83 -30.66 35.98
C PHE A 14 -2.79 -30.72 34.78
N PHE A 15 -3.89 -29.97 34.85
CA PHE A 15 -4.62 -29.60 33.64
C PHE A 15 -3.72 -28.63 32.85
N PRO A 16 -3.35 -28.92 31.60
CA PRO A 16 -2.70 -27.91 30.77
C PRO A 16 -3.70 -26.76 30.63
N ALA A 17 -3.33 -25.57 31.12
CA ALA A 17 -4.08 -24.35 30.87
C ALA A 17 -4.13 -24.14 29.36
N THR A 18 -5.22 -24.58 28.72
CA THR A 18 -5.50 -24.19 27.35
C THR A 18 -5.67 -22.68 27.37
N ALA A 19 -4.75 -21.94 26.76
CA ALA A 19 -4.85 -20.50 26.65
C ALA A 19 -6.23 -20.16 26.07
N GLN A 20 -7.03 -19.45 26.83
CA GLN A 20 -8.35 -18.98 26.41
C GLN A 20 -8.14 -18.00 25.24
N TRP A 21 -8.98 -18.13 24.21
CA TRP A 21 -8.87 -17.32 23.00
C TRP A 21 -9.82 -16.14 23.08
N LYS A 22 -9.30 -14.93 22.82
CA LYS A 22 -10.11 -13.76 22.52
C LYS A 22 -10.37 -13.71 21.02
N TRP A 23 -11.63 -13.78 20.63
CA TRP A 23 -12.07 -13.70 19.22
C TRP A 23 -12.50 -12.29 18.88
N HIS A 24 -12.05 -11.80 17.73
CA HIS A 24 -12.32 -10.46 17.23
C HIS A 24 -13.04 -10.58 15.89
N ASN A 25 -14.26 -10.04 15.83
CA ASN A 25 -15.04 -9.97 14.61
C ASN A 25 -14.76 -8.63 13.90
N PRO A 26 -14.20 -8.61 12.67
CA PRO A 26 -13.99 -7.38 11.93
C PRO A 26 -15.29 -6.61 11.67
N MET A 27 -16.44 -7.28 11.60
CA MET A 27 -17.75 -6.65 11.41
C MET A 27 -18.24 -5.90 12.66
N GLU A 28 -17.55 -6.02 13.80
CA GLU A 28 -17.89 -5.36 15.07
C GLU A 28 -16.89 -4.25 15.44
N ALA A 29 -15.96 -3.89 14.53
CA ALA A 29 -14.90 -2.92 14.81
C ALA A 29 -15.38 -1.47 15.03
N GLY A 30 -16.62 -1.15 14.65
CA GLY A 30 -17.20 0.21 14.77
C GLY A 30 -16.77 1.19 13.67
N PHE A 31 -15.95 0.77 12.72
CA PHE A 31 -15.57 1.52 11.52
C PHE A 31 -15.30 0.55 10.35
N PRO A 32 -15.28 1.01 9.09
CA PRO A 32 -14.96 0.15 7.94
C PRO A 32 -13.53 -0.42 8.04
N VAL A 33 -13.42 -1.75 8.01
CA VAL A 33 -12.14 -2.48 8.13
C VAL A 33 -11.75 -3.29 6.90
N ILE A 34 -12.69 -3.53 5.98
CA ILE A 34 -12.44 -4.33 4.77
C ILE A 34 -11.73 -3.45 3.74
N GLN A 35 -10.44 -3.71 3.60
CA GLN A 35 -9.57 -3.03 2.66
C GLN A 35 -9.88 -3.49 1.24
N ASN A 36 -9.49 -2.67 0.26
CA ASN A 36 -9.67 -2.96 -1.17
C ASN A 36 -11.14 -3.11 -1.60
N GLN A 37 -12.07 -2.57 -0.82
CA GLN A 37 -13.51 -2.59 -1.09
C GLN A 37 -13.97 -1.24 -1.64
N GLY A 38 -14.72 -1.24 -2.75
CA GLY A 38 -15.44 -0.05 -3.22
C GLY A 38 -16.73 0.17 -2.42
N PHE A 39 -17.38 1.32 -2.59
CA PHE A 39 -18.72 1.57 -2.04
C PHE A 39 -18.85 1.35 -0.52
N THR A 40 -17.77 1.59 0.25
CA THR A 40 -17.69 1.22 1.68
C THR A 40 -18.80 1.82 2.54
N GLN A 41 -19.28 3.03 2.21
CA GLN A 41 -20.41 3.65 2.88
C GLN A 41 -21.76 2.97 2.59
N GLU A 42 -21.93 2.40 1.39
CA GLU A 42 -23.18 1.77 0.94
C GLU A 42 -23.22 0.27 1.30
N ILE A 43 -22.10 -0.43 1.10
CA ILE A 43 -21.97 -1.88 1.38
C ILE A 43 -21.98 -2.16 2.89
N GLY A 44 -21.44 -1.25 3.70
CA GLY A 44 -21.33 -1.43 5.14
C GLY A 44 -20.49 -2.65 5.53
N ASN A 45 -20.90 -3.35 6.60
CA ASN A 45 -20.16 -4.49 7.14
C ASN A 45 -20.47 -5.77 6.35
N SER A 46 -19.77 -5.97 5.24
CA SER A 46 -19.83 -7.21 4.45
C SER A 46 -18.51 -7.54 3.74
N TYR A 47 -18.45 -8.70 3.12
CA TYR A 47 -17.31 -9.19 2.34
C TYR A 47 -17.58 -9.22 0.83
N THR A 48 -18.49 -8.37 0.33
CA THR A 48 -18.87 -8.30 -1.09
C THR A 48 -18.15 -7.17 -1.83
N ARG A 49 -18.22 -7.19 -3.16
CA ARG A 49 -17.48 -6.25 -4.04
C ARG A 49 -18.36 -5.24 -4.78
N LEU A 50 -19.67 -5.46 -4.83
CA LEU A 50 -20.66 -4.52 -5.37
C LEU A 50 -21.75 -4.22 -4.34
N PRO A 51 -22.36 -3.01 -4.39
CA PRO A 51 -23.47 -2.65 -3.51
C PRO A 51 -24.75 -3.38 -3.90
N GLU A 52 -25.69 -3.53 -2.97
CA GLU A 52 -26.93 -4.28 -3.17
C GLU A 52 -27.76 -3.75 -4.36
N ARG A 53 -27.74 -2.44 -4.63
CA ARG A 53 -28.44 -1.86 -5.80
C ARG A 53 -27.93 -2.38 -7.15
N ALA A 54 -26.73 -2.96 -7.21
CA ALA A 54 -26.24 -3.58 -8.43
C ALA A 54 -27.05 -4.81 -8.84
N LYS A 55 -27.74 -5.44 -7.88
CA LYS A 55 -28.60 -6.60 -8.13
C LYS A 55 -29.75 -6.24 -9.09
N GLY A 56 -29.79 -6.93 -10.23
CA GLY A 56 -30.76 -6.65 -11.29
C GLY A 56 -30.37 -5.50 -12.23
N MET A 57 -29.32 -4.73 -11.91
CA MET A 57 -28.69 -3.78 -12.85
C MET A 57 -27.57 -4.42 -13.64
N VAL A 58 -26.73 -5.23 -12.99
CA VAL A 58 -25.72 -6.07 -13.65
C VAL A 58 -26.31 -7.44 -13.96
N SER A 59 -25.66 -8.18 -14.87
CA SER A 59 -26.08 -9.55 -15.18
C SER A 59 -26.02 -10.44 -13.93
N GLU A 60 -26.90 -11.45 -13.86
CA GLU A 60 -26.94 -12.38 -12.73
C GLU A 60 -25.59 -13.06 -12.44
N PRO A 61 -24.80 -13.51 -13.45
CA PRO A 61 -23.46 -14.03 -13.20
C PRO A 61 -22.51 -13.00 -12.56
N VAL A 62 -22.52 -11.74 -13.00
CA VAL A 62 -21.70 -10.68 -12.40
C VAL A 62 -22.13 -10.42 -10.97
N TRP A 63 -23.44 -10.33 -10.72
CA TRP A 63 -23.98 -10.16 -9.36
C TRP A 63 -23.51 -11.30 -8.44
N ASN A 64 -23.66 -12.55 -8.86
CA ASN A 64 -23.25 -13.70 -8.06
C ASN A 64 -21.73 -13.71 -7.79
N LEU A 65 -20.91 -13.42 -8.80
CA LEU A 65 -19.46 -13.33 -8.65
C LEU A 65 -19.02 -12.15 -7.78
N SER A 66 -19.80 -11.06 -7.72
CA SER A 66 -19.51 -9.92 -6.84
C SER A 66 -19.66 -10.25 -5.35
N GLN A 67 -20.32 -11.35 -5.01
CA GLN A 67 -20.44 -11.84 -3.64
C GLN A 67 -19.17 -12.58 -3.17
N HIS A 68 -18.24 -12.88 -4.07
CA HIS A 68 -16.93 -13.43 -3.72
C HIS A 68 -16.00 -12.32 -3.21
N SER A 69 -15.10 -12.67 -2.28
CA SER A 69 -14.23 -11.71 -1.59
C SER A 69 -12.87 -11.45 -2.27
N ALA A 70 -12.78 -11.65 -3.59
CA ALA A 70 -11.52 -11.55 -4.33
C ALA A 70 -10.83 -10.19 -4.15
N GLY A 71 -9.56 -10.19 -3.75
CA GLY A 71 -8.76 -8.99 -3.53
C GLY A 71 -9.05 -8.23 -2.23
N LEU A 72 -10.12 -8.57 -1.50
CA LEU A 72 -10.43 -7.97 -0.21
C LEU A 72 -9.41 -8.42 0.85
N ALA A 73 -9.14 -7.54 1.81
CA ALA A 73 -8.22 -7.84 2.91
C ALA A 73 -8.67 -7.21 4.23
N ILE A 74 -8.17 -7.76 5.34
CA ILE A 74 -8.31 -7.19 6.68
C ILE A 74 -6.92 -6.83 7.18
N HIS A 75 -6.72 -5.57 7.56
CA HIS A 75 -5.47 -5.11 8.14
C HIS A 75 -5.61 -4.94 9.66
N PHE A 76 -4.61 -5.35 10.42
CA PHE A 76 -4.62 -5.23 11.88
C PHE A 76 -3.21 -5.22 12.47
N TYR A 77 -3.04 -4.61 13.64
CA TYR A 77 -1.84 -4.76 14.47
C TYR A 77 -2.05 -5.88 15.48
N SER A 78 -1.02 -6.68 15.75
CA SER A 78 -1.07 -7.67 16.81
C SER A 78 0.31 -8.01 17.35
N ASN A 79 0.41 -8.20 18.66
CA ASN A 79 1.60 -8.74 19.34
C ASN A 79 1.44 -10.21 19.74
N ALA A 80 0.41 -10.87 19.22
CA ALA A 80 0.11 -12.25 19.56
C ALA A 80 1.21 -13.20 19.05
N PRO A 81 1.77 -14.07 19.90
CA PRO A 81 2.72 -15.11 19.45
C PRO A 81 2.02 -16.22 18.64
N ARG A 82 0.68 -16.21 18.63
CA ARG A 82 -0.19 -17.15 17.93
C ARG A 82 -1.44 -16.43 17.46
N ILE A 83 -1.81 -16.62 16.20
CA ILE A 83 -3.03 -16.08 15.61
C ILE A 83 -3.86 -17.24 15.08
N LYS A 84 -5.18 -17.18 15.29
CA LYS A 84 -6.13 -18.08 14.63
C LYS A 84 -7.07 -17.29 13.75
N VAL A 85 -7.53 -17.92 12.67
CA VAL A 85 -8.64 -17.40 11.86
C VAL A 85 -9.65 -18.52 11.74
N ARG A 86 -10.94 -18.21 11.92
CA ARG A 86 -12.04 -19.14 11.65
C ARG A 86 -13.15 -18.44 10.88
N TYR A 87 -13.73 -19.12 9.92
CA TYR A 87 -14.75 -18.56 9.03
C TYR A 87 -15.52 -19.66 8.31
N THR A 88 -16.62 -19.27 7.67
CA THR A 88 -17.37 -20.13 6.73
C THR A 88 -17.58 -19.42 5.42
N VAL A 89 -17.79 -20.21 4.36
CA VAL A 89 -17.95 -19.71 3.00
C VAL A 89 -19.30 -20.10 2.39
N THR A 90 -19.65 -19.52 1.25
CA THR A 90 -20.97 -19.65 0.61
C THR A 90 -21.12 -20.85 -0.31
N GLY A 91 -20.06 -21.26 -1.01
CA GLY A 91 -20.06 -22.30 -2.03
C GLY A 91 -19.00 -23.38 -1.83
N SER A 92 -18.75 -24.15 -2.90
CA SER A 92 -17.78 -25.26 -2.92
C SER A 92 -16.38 -24.82 -2.51
N LEU A 93 -15.65 -25.71 -1.84
CA LEU A 93 -14.34 -25.37 -1.29
C LEU A 93 -13.26 -25.22 -2.35
N ASN A 94 -13.35 -25.92 -3.47
CA ASN A 94 -12.38 -25.93 -4.56
C ASN A 94 -13.05 -26.01 -5.94
N MET A 95 -12.23 -25.84 -6.99
CA MET A 95 -12.58 -26.15 -8.38
C MET A 95 -11.66 -27.26 -8.90
N PRO A 96 -11.99 -27.96 -10.02
CA PRO A 96 -11.12 -29.03 -10.55
C PRO A 96 -9.69 -28.58 -10.86
N HIS A 97 -9.51 -27.31 -11.22
CA HIS A 97 -8.25 -26.71 -11.65
C HIS A 97 -7.72 -25.68 -10.64
N MET A 98 -8.38 -25.46 -9.50
CA MET A 98 -7.97 -24.48 -8.49
C MET A 98 -8.13 -25.05 -7.06
N PRO A 99 -7.06 -25.03 -6.24
CA PRO A 99 -7.07 -25.68 -4.93
C PRO A 99 -7.97 -24.97 -3.92
N SER A 100 -8.36 -25.66 -2.85
CA SER A 100 -9.19 -25.08 -1.78
C SER A 100 -8.55 -23.84 -1.14
N THR A 101 -7.22 -23.81 -1.06
CA THR A 101 -6.45 -22.67 -0.55
C THR A 101 -6.59 -21.42 -1.41
N GLY A 102 -6.78 -21.55 -2.72
CA GLY A 102 -7.03 -20.41 -3.62
C GLY A 102 -8.49 -20.00 -3.67
N VAL A 103 -9.39 -20.99 -3.80
CA VAL A 103 -10.83 -20.74 -3.94
C VAL A 103 -11.44 -20.20 -2.66
N SER A 104 -11.15 -20.86 -1.53
CA SER A 104 -11.82 -20.65 -0.24
C SER A 104 -10.86 -20.33 0.90
N GLY A 105 -9.55 -20.25 0.65
CA GLY A 105 -8.54 -20.03 1.68
C GLY A 105 -8.34 -18.56 2.05
N VAL A 106 -7.53 -18.33 3.10
CA VAL A 106 -7.01 -17.01 3.47
C VAL A 106 -5.49 -17.01 3.43
N ASP A 107 -4.90 -15.83 3.34
CA ASP A 107 -3.46 -15.65 3.20
C ASP A 107 -2.96 -14.53 4.10
N LEU A 108 -1.97 -14.79 4.95
CA LEU A 108 -1.52 -13.85 5.98
C LEU A 108 -0.09 -13.41 5.72
N TYR A 109 0.12 -12.10 5.75
CA TYR A 109 1.45 -11.48 5.75
C TYR A 109 1.61 -10.62 6.99
N SER A 110 2.81 -10.60 7.57
CA SER A 110 3.25 -9.61 8.55
C SER A 110 4.16 -8.57 7.90
N ILE A 111 4.12 -7.34 8.39
CA ILE A 111 5.01 -6.26 8.00
C ILE A 111 5.74 -5.79 9.26
N ASN A 112 7.07 -5.78 9.21
CA ASN A 112 7.91 -5.39 10.35
C ASN A 112 8.11 -3.87 10.44
N SER A 113 8.77 -3.42 11.51
CA SER A 113 9.04 -2.01 11.76
C SER A 113 9.86 -1.29 10.67
N ASP A 114 10.55 -2.02 9.81
CA ASP A 114 11.30 -1.49 8.66
C ASP A 114 10.52 -1.60 7.33
N GLY A 115 9.26 -2.04 7.38
CA GLY A 115 8.37 -2.13 6.22
C GLY A 115 8.55 -3.41 5.40
N GLU A 116 9.31 -4.39 5.89
CA GLU A 116 9.55 -5.64 5.18
C GLU A 116 8.38 -6.60 5.34
N TRP A 117 7.98 -7.21 4.24
CA TRP A 117 6.86 -8.14 4.16
C TRP A 117 7.31 -9.58 4.33
N HIS A 118 6.68 -10.29 5.27
CA HIS A 118 6.97 -11.68 5.58
C HIS A 118 5.70 -12.51 5.45
N PHE A 119 5.77 -13.60 4.68
CA PHE A 119 4.65 -14.52 4.54
C PHE A 119 4.51 -15.36 5.83
N CYS A 120 3.30 -15.40 6.38
CA CYS A 120 2.96 -16.23 7.53
C CYS A 120 2.28 -17.52 7.05
N PHE A 121 3.01 -18.63 7.00
CA PHE A 121 2.39 -19.92 6.68
C PHE A 121 1.64 -20.48 7.90
N GLY A 122 0.33 -20.72 7.75
CA GLY A 122 -0.52 -21.26 8.80
C GLY A 122 -0.91 -22.72 8.54
N ASN A 123 -1.09 -23.49 9.61
CA ASN A 123 -1.75 -24.81 9.50
C ASN A 123 -3.25 -24.59 9.28
N TYR A 124 -3.84 -25.30 8.33
CA TYR A 124 -5.24 -25.09 7.95
C TYR A 124 -6.08 -26.37 7.99
N SER A 125 -7.40 -26.20 8.11
CA SER A 125 -8.39 -27.26 7.98
C SER A 125 -9.59 -26.75 7.21
N PHE A 126 -9.96 -27.44 6.13
CA PHE A 126 -11.10 -27.15 5.27
C PHE A 126 -12.25 -28.11 5.60
N LYS A 127 -13.09 -27.72 6.56
CA LYS A 127 -14.33 -28.41 6.98
C LYS A 127 -15.48 -27.40 6.95
N ASP A 128 -16.62 -27.73 7.58
CA ASP A 128 -17.77 -26.82 7.70
C ASP A 128 -17.37 -25.44 8.22
N THR A 129 -16.47 -25.38 9.20
CA THR A 129 -15.73 -24.17 9.58
C THR A 129 -14.28 -24.31 9.13
N ILE A 130 -13.84 -23.39 8.28
CA ILE A 130 -12.46 -23.32 7.83
C ILE A 130 -11.65 -22.65 8.95
N THR A 131 -10.50 -23.22 9.27
CA THR A 131 -9.60 -22.66 10.30
C THR A 131 -8.19 -22.55 9.79
N TYR A 132 -7.50 -21.47 10.17
CA TYR A 132 -6.06 -21.31 10.03
C TYR A 132 -5.45 -21.04 11.41
N THR A 133 -4.29 -21.62 11.69
CA THR A 133 -3.53 -21.39 12.93
C THR A 133 -2.07 -21.06 12.58
N TYR A 134 -1.66 -19.86 12.95
CA TYR A 134 -0.29 -19.36 12.85
C TYR A 134 0.33 -19.43 14.24
N ASN A 135 1.42 -20.19 14.39
CA ASN A 135 2.11 -20.36 15.67
C ASN A 135 3.54 -19.85 15.56
N ASN A 136 4.19 -19.67 16.71
CA ASN A 136 5.61 -19.30 16.80
C ASN A 136 5.93 -18.01 16.04
N ILE A 137 5.00 -17.05 16.10
CA ILE A 137 5.21 -15.72 15.54
C ILE A 137 6.24 -15.02 16.43
N ASP A 138 7.30 -14.51 15.79
CA ASP A 138 8.41 -13.85 16.48
C ASP A 138 8.00 -12.47 17.02
N LYS A 139 8.95 -11.77 17.66
CA LYS A 139 8.79 -10.40 18.11
C LYS A 139 9.43 -9.45 17.13
N ASP A 140 8.85 -8.26 17.01
CA ASP A 140 9.47 -7.18 16.25
C ASP A 140 10.80 -6.75 16.89
N HIS A 141 11.75 -6.37 16.04
CA HIS A 141 13.10 -6.00 16.46
C HIS A 141 13.13 -4.76 17.37
N TYR A 142 12.24 -3.78 17.13
CA TYR A 142 12.28 -2.48 17.80
C TYR A 142 11.43 -2.45 19.08
N HIS A 143 10.38 -3.26 19.15
CA HIS A 143 9.42 -3.17 20.24
C HIS A 143 8.56 -4.43 20.44
N ARG A 144 7.82 -4.47 21.55
CA ARG A 144 6.91 -5.58 21.89
C ARG A 144 5.45 -5.39 21.45
N GLN A 145 5.16 -4.37 20.64
CA GLN A 145 3.81 -4.12 20.09
C GLN A 145 3.50 -4.95 18.81
N GLY A 146 4.36 -5.91 18.48
CA GLY A 146 4.13 -6.87 17.41
C GLY A 146 4.20 -6.29 16.00
N PHE A 147 3.46 -6.85 15.07
CA PHE A 147 3.54 -6.50 13.65
C PHE A 147 2.25 -5.88 13.13
N GLU A 148 2.34 -5.20 11.98
CA GLU A 148 1.18 -5.02 11.10
C GLU A 148 0.92 -6.34 10.37
N TYR A 149 -0.34 -6.70 10.18
CA TYR A 149 -0.76 -7.88 9.44
C TYR A 149 -1.75 -7.53 8.36
N ARG A 150 -1.70 -8.29 7.27
CA ARG A 150 -2.69 -8.26 6.19
C ARG A 150 -3.18 -9.66 5.90
N LEU A 151 -4.47 -9.88 6.14
CA LEU A 151 -5.18 -11.13 5.88
C LEU A 151 -6.01 -10.97 4.61
N TYR A 152 -5.56 -11.58 3.51
CA TYR A 152 -6.28 -11.60 2.23
C TYR A 152 -7.36 -12.68 2.23
N LEU A 153 -8.51 -12.34 1.67
CA LEU A 153 -9.72 -13.14 1.70
C LEU A 153 -9.88 -14.04 0.46
N PRO A 154 -10.75 -15.07 0.50
CA PRO A 154 -10.96 -16.01 -0.61
C PRO A 154 -11.21 -15.37 -1.98
N LEU A 155 -10.67 -15.98 -3.05
CA LEU A 155 -10.78 -15.45 -4.42
C LEU A 155 -12.08 -15.85 -5.13
N TYR A 156 -12.56 -17.08 -4.89
CA TYR A 156 -13.66 -17.67 -5.65
C TYR A 156 -14.80 -18.16 -4.74
N ASN A 157 -14.91 -17.56 -3.55
CA ASN A 157 -15.99 -17.85 -2.63
C ASN A 157 -16.36 -16.61 -1.80
N GLY A 158 -17.59 -16.54 -1.31
CA GLY A 158 -18.04 -15.49 -0.40
C GLY A 158 -17.80 -15.89 1.04
N VAL A 159 -17.40 -14.94 1.90
CA VAL A 159 -17.25 -15.14 3.35
C VAL A 159 -18.57 -14.82 4.04
N LYS A 160 -19.12 -15.76 4.82
CA LYS A 160 -20.37 -15.53 5.58
C LYS A 160 -20.12 -14.80 6.89
N TRP A 161 -19.08 -15.23 7.60
CA TRP A 161 -18.58 -14.65 8.84
C TRP A 161 -17.12 -15.03 9.00
N LEU A 162 -16.34 -14.20 9.69
CA LEU A 162 -14.94 -14.46 9.98
C LEU A 162 -14.57 -13.87 11.34
N GLU A 163 -13.73 -14.56 12.09
CA GLU A 163 -13.14 -14.06 13.33
C GLU A 163 -11.64 -14.34 13.38
N ILE A 164 -10.89 -13.41 13.98
CA ILE A 164 -9.47 -13.55 14.25
C ILE A 164 -9.27 -13.73 15.76
N GLY A 165 -8.59 -14.80 16.14
CA GLY A 165 -8.35 -15.18 17.53
C GLY A 165 -6.93 -14.88 17.97
N THR A 166 -6.78 -14.29 19.15
CA THR A 166 -5.50 -14.12 19.86
C THR A 166 -5.57 -14.71 21.27
N PRO A 167 -4.43 -15.02 21.92
CA PRO A 167 -4.40 -15.23 23.37
C PRO A 167 -4.98 -14.02 24.12
N GLU A 168 -5.55 -14.23 25.31
CA GLU A 168 -6.20 -13.18 26.11
C GLU A 168 -5.27 -12.01 26.50
N ASP A 169 -4.00 -12.29 26.72
CA ASP A 169 -2.97 -11.30 27.09
C ASP A 169 -2.38 -10.55 25.88
N ALA A 170 -2.69 -11.02 24.67
CA ALA A 170 -2.28 -10.38 23.42
C ALA A 170 -3.30 -9.35 22.92
N LYS A 171 -2.81 -8.35 22.21
CA LYS A 171 -3.61 -7.29 21.60
C LYS A 171 -3.85 -7.58 20.12
N LEU A 172 -5.03 -7.20 19.66
CA LEU A 172 -5.36 -7.06 18.25
C LEU A 172 -6.09 -5.73 18.07
N GLU A 173 -5.68 -4.94 17.09
CA GLU A 173 -6.32 -3.68 16.73
C GLU A 173 -6.53 -3.63 15.22
N PHE A 174 -7.78 -3.51 14.77
CA PHE A 174 -8.08 -3.38 13.35
C PHE A 174 -7.63 -2.03 12.80
N ILE A 175 -7.15 -2.04 11.55
CA ILE A 175 -6.73 -0.83 10.84
C ILE A 175 -7.88 -0.39 9.92
N PRO A 176 -8.36 0.86 10.00
CA PRO A 176 -9.42 1.37 9.14
C PRO A 176 -9.03 1.34 7.66
N VAL A 177 -10.03 1.32 6.78
CA VAL A 177 -9.84 1.46 5.32
C VAL A 177 -8.95 2.67 4.99
N SER A 178 -8.01 2.49 4.05
CA SER A 178 -7.17 3.59 3.57
C SER A 178 -8.04 4.64 2.84
N PRO A 179 -7.85 5.95 3.11
CA PRO A 179 -8.54 7.02 2.39
C PRO A 179 -7.92 7.32 1.02
N GLU A 180 -6.82 6.66 0.65
CA GLU A 180 -6.15 6.87 -0.63
C GLU A 180 -7.01 6.45 -1.81
N ARG A 181 -6.88 7.17 -2.93
CA ARG A 181 -7.50 6.78 -4.20
C ARG A 181 -6.99 5.39 -4.63
N PRO A 182 -7.88 4.42 -4.87
CA PRO A 182 -7.50 3.06 -5.21
C PRO A 182 -7.09 2.93 -6.69
N ILE A 183 -6.34 1.89 -7.01
CA ILE A 183 -6.31 1.33 -8.37
C ILE A 183 -7.58 0.48 -8.54
N VAL A 184 -8.29 0.65 -9.66
CA VAL A 184 -9.49 -0.16 -9.95
C VAL A 184 -9.18 -1.10 -11.10
N LEU A 185 -9.22 -2.41 -10.81
CA LEU A 185 -9.00 -3.48 -11.78
C LEU A 185 -10.35 -4.05 -12.23
N TYR A 186 -10.70 -3.89 -13.51
CA TYR A 186 -11.81 -4.59 -14.13
C TYR A 186 -11.28 -5.66 -15.08
N GLY A 187 -11.67 -6.91 -14.86
CA GLY A 187 -11.22 -7.99 -15.71
C GLY A 187 -11.96 -9.30 -15.59
N THR A 188 -11.29 -10.35 -16.04
CA THR A 188 -11.86 -11.70 -16.27
C THR A 188 -11.69 -12.62 -15.05
N SER A 189 -11.68 -13.94 -15.30
CA SER A 189 -11.29 -14.95 -14.31
C SER A 189 -9.84 -14.79 -13.84
N ILE A 190 -8.95 -14.37 -14.74
CA ILE A 190 -7.53 -14.17 -14.45
C ILE A 190 -7.37 -13.04 -13.42
N ALA A 191 -8.03 -11.91 -13.65
CA ALA A 191 -8.09 -10.79 -12.70
C ALA A 191 -8.74 -11.19 -11.37
N GLN A 192 -9.81 -12.00 -11.39
CA GLN A 192 -10.44 -12.52 -10.17
C GLN A 192 -9.50 -13.42 -9.35
N GLY A 193 -8.53 -14.06 -10.03
CA GLY A 193 -7.43 -14.79 -9.42
C GLY A 193 -7.34 -16.26 -9.80
N ALA A 194 -8.05 -16.72 -10.84
CA ALA A 194 -7.90 -18.09 -11.34
C ALA A 194 -6.56 -18.23 -12.11
N CYS A 195 -5.61 -19.09 -11.73
CA CYS A 195 -5.66 -20.15 -10.71
C CYS A 195 -4.56 -20.02 -9.66
N ALA A 196 -4.49 -18.88 -9.00
CA ALA A 196 -3.57 -18.64 -7.89
C ALA A 196 -3.73 -19.69 -6.77
N SER A 197 -2.61 -20.17 -6.23
CA SER A 197 -2.62 -21.22 -5.21
C SER A 197 -3.21 -20.77 -3.87
N ARG A 198 -3.20 -19.46 -3.61
CA ARG A 198 -3.69 -18.76 -2.41
C ARG A 198 -4.02 -17.30 -2.72
N PRO A 199 -4.87 -16.61 -1.94
CA PRO A 199 -5.34 -15.26 -2.23
C PRO A 199 -4.28 -14.22 -2.58
N ALA A 200 -3.14 -14.20 -1.87
CA ALA A 200 -2.10 -13.21 -2.12
C ALA A 200 -1.22 -13.54 -3.33
N MET A 201 -1.48 -14.66 -4.03
CA MET A 201 -0.81 -14.99 -5.30
C MET A 201 -1.61 -14.60 -6.53
N ALA A 202 -2.85 -14.11 -6.40
CA ALA A 202 -3.53 -13.46 -7.52
C ALA A 202 -2.73 -12.24 -7.97
N TRP A 203 -2.54 -12.05 -9.29
CA TRP A 203 -1.63 -11.02 -9.81
C TRP A 203 -2.02 -9.60 -9.35
N GLY A 204 -3.32 -9.29 -9.27
CA GLY A 204 -3.80 -8.02 -8.75
C GLY A 204 -3.42 -7.80 -7.28
N THR A 205 -3.40 -8.87 -6.47
CA THR A 205 -2.96 -8.81 -5.07
C THR A 205 -1.44 -8.70 -4.95
N ILE A 206 -0.67 -9.30 -5.87
CA ILE A 206 0.79 -9.11 -5.94
C ILE A 206 1.11 -7.65 -6.26
N LEU A 207 0.44 -7.09 -7.27
CA LEU A 207 0.56 -5.68 -7.66
C LEU A 207 0.18 -4.73 -6.51
N GLN A 208 -0.91 -5.03 -5.80
CA GLN A 208 -1.34 -4.28 -4.62
C GLN A 208 -0.20 -4.21 -3.58
N ARG A 209 0.45 -5.34 -3.27
CA ARG A 209 1.55 -5.38 -2.29
C ARG A 209 2.79 -4.65 -2.75
N SER A 210 3.16 -4.78 -4.02
CA SER A 210 4.40 -4.16 -4.53
C SER A 210 4.31 -2.64 -4.62
N LEU A 211 3.10 -2.12 -4.86
CA LEU A 211 2.83 -0.68 -4.89
C LEU A 211 2.39 -0.11 -3.53
N ASP A 212 1.92 -0.96 -2.62
CA ASP A 212 1.24 -0.62 -1.37
C ASP A 212 0.00 0.30 -1.50
N TYR A 213 -0.58 0.45 -2.69
CA TYR A 213 -1.84 1.18 -2.87
C TYR A 213 -3.05 0.29 -2.57
N PRO A 214 -4.21 0.87 -2.19
CA PRO A 214 -5.47 0.16 -2.26
C PRO A 214 -5.76 -0.28 -3.71
N LEU A 215 -6.18 -1.53 -3.90
CA LEU A 215 -6.53 -2.05 -5.21
C LEU A 215 -7.87 -2.77 -5.17
N ILE A 216 -8.89 -2.19 -5.78
CA ILE A 216 -10.22 -2.78 -5.87
C ILE A 216 -10.23 -3.77 -7.04
N ASN A 217 -10.44 -5.05 -6.74
CA ASN A 217 -10.49 -6.12 -7.73
C ASN A 217 -11.94 -6.40 -8.14
N LEU A 218 -12.32 -5.96 -9.34
CA LEU A 218 -13.60 -6.25 -9.99
C LEU A 218 -13.41 -7.24 -11.15
N GLY A 219 -12.62 -8.30 -10.92
CA GLY A 219 -12.55 -9.47 -11.79
C GLY A 219 -13.81 -10.32 -11.70
N PHE A 220 -14.39 -10.66 -12.84
CA PHE A 220 -15.59 -11.50 -12.95
C PHE A 220 -15.36 -12.64 -13.95
N SER A 221 -15.16 -13.85 -13.43
CA SER A 221 -14.95 -15.07 -14.20
C SER A 221 -15.96 -15.25 -15.34
N GLY A 222 -15.46 -15.28 -16.58
CA GLY A 222 -16.29 -15.43 -17.79
C GLY A 222 -17.15 -14.22 -18.16
N ASN A 223 -17.10 -13.13 -17.38
CA ASN A 223 -18.03 -12.01 -17.44
C ASN A 223 -17.35 -10.63 -17.40
N GLY A 224 -16.01 -10.58 -17.41
CA GLY A 224 -15.22 -9.36 -17.59
C GLY A 224 -15.24 -8.90 -19.04
N LYS A 225 -16.38 -8.37 -19.51
CA LYS A 225 -16.66 -8.14 -20.94
C LYS A 225 -16.85 -6.66 -21.31
N LEU A 226 -16.32 -5.73 -20.52
CA LEU A 226 -16.50 -4.28 -20.75
C LEU A 226 -17.98 -3.85 -20.76
N ALA A 227 -18.82 -4.50 -19.96
CA ALA A 227 -20.26 -4.23 -19.93
C ALA A 227 -20.55 -2.83 -19.36
N LYS A 228 -21.39 -2.06 -20.05
CA LYS A 228 -21.75 -0.68 -19.69
C LYS A 228 -22.31 -0.59 -18.27
N GLU A 229 -23.12 -1.56 -17.87
CA GLU A 229 -23.77 -1.62 -16.57
C GLU A 229 -22.76 -1.81 -15.45
N VAL A 230 -21.69 -2.59 -15.69
CA VAL A 230 -20.60 -2.78 -14.73
C VAL A 230 -19.71 -1.54 -14.67
N LEU A 231 -19.40 -0.95 -15.83
CA LEU A 231 -18.62 0.28 -15.94
C LEU A 231 -19.32 1.47 -15.26
N GLN A 232 -20.66 1.47 -15.21
CA GLN A 232 -21.42 2.47 -14.47
C GLN A 232 -21.01 2.48 -13.00
N PHE A 233 -20.89 1.32 -12.35
CA PHE A 233 -20.40 1.20 -10.98
C PHE A 233 -18.91 1.51 -10.86
N ILE A 234 -18.08 0.98 -11.75
CA ILE A 234 -16.62 1.24 -11.75
C ILE A 234 -16.34 2.75 -11.77
N SER A 235 -17.07 3.48 -12.63
CA SER A 235 -16.94 4.93 -12.82
C SER A 235 -17.41 5.77 -11.62
N GLU A 236 -17.95 5.17 -10.56
CA GLU A 236 -18.30 5.93 -9.34
C GLU A 236 -17.11 6.08 -8.38
N THR A 237 -16.06 5.27 -8.56
CA THR A 237 -14.85 5.33 -7.72
C THR A 237 -13.91 6.40 -8.25
N ASP A 238 -13.46 7.35 -7.42
CA ASP A 238 -12.34 8.22 -7.77
C ASP A 238 -11.03 7.42 -7.71
N ALA A 239 -10.62 6.87 -8.85
CA ALA A 239 -9.48 5.99 -8.96
C ALA A 239 -8.16 6.75 -9.20
N ARG A 240 -7.06 6.20 -8.69
CA ARG A 240 -5.70 6.59 -9.07
C ARG A 240 -5.35 6.13 -10.49
N LEU A 241 -5.88 4.97 -10.89
CA LEU A 241 -5.70 4.34 -12.19
C LEU A 241 -6.83 3.33 -12.41
N TYR A 242 -7.38 3.28 -13.62
CA TYR A 242 -8.23 2.18 -14.07
C TYR A 242 -7.41 1.19 -14.91
N ILE A 243 -7.53 -0.10 -14.62
CA ILE A 243 -6.93 -1.17 -15.42
C ILE A 243 -8.06 -2.01 -16.02
N LEU A 244 -8.09 -2.10 -17.35
CA LEU A 244 -9.07 -2.88 -18.11
C LEU A 244 -8.38 -4.12 -18.72
N ASP A 245 -8.50 -5.25 -18.03
CA ASP A 245 -7.94 -6.57 -18.39
C ASP A 245 -9.08 -7.53 -18.78
N CYS A 246 -9.76 -7.22 -19.87
CA CYS A 246 -11.04 -7.86 -20.25
C CYS A 246 -10.97 -8.70 -21.54
N MET A 247 -9.88 -8.61 -22.30
CA MET A 247 -9.74 -9.30 -23.60
C MET A 247 -9.96 -10.83 -23.52
N PRO A 248 -9.55 -11.54 -22.45
CA PRO A 248 -9.76 -12.99 -22.34
C PRO A 248 -11.20 -13.48 -22.31
N ASN A 249 -12.20 -12.61 -22.17
CA ASN A 249 -13.62 -13.00 -22.25
C ASN A 249 -14.32 -12.56 -23.54
N LEU A 250 -13.57 -12.06 -24.52
CA LEU A 250 -14.09 -11.57 -25.80
C LEU A 250 -13.66 -12.34 -27.08
N PRO A 251 -12.99 -13.51 -27.06
CA PRO A 251 -12.51 -14.15 -28.31
C PRO A 251 -13.65 -14.55 -29.28
N ASN A 252 -14.86 -14.75 -28.78
CA ASN A 252 -16.04 -15.12 -29.56
C ASN A 252 -16.78 -13.92 -30.20
N GLN A 253 -16.31 -12.70 -30.02
CA GLN A 253 -16.92 -11.48 -30.59
C GLN A 253 -16.18 -11.04 -31.85
N LYS A 254 -16.84 -10.28 -32.73
CA LYS A 254 -16.18 -9.75 -33.93
C LYS A 254 -15.16 -8.68 -33.57
N GLU A 255 -14.11 -8.54 -34.38
CA GLU A 255 -13.03 -7.57 -34.14
C GLU A 255 -13.56 -6.14 -33.96
N GLU A 256 -14.54 -5.71 -34.77
CA GLU A 256 -15.15 -4.39 -34.67
C GLU A 256 -15.97 -4.18 -33.39
N GLU A 257 -16.64 -5.24 -32.91
CA GLU A 257 -17.44 -5.19 -31.69
C GLU A 257 -16.54 -5.08 -30.46
N VAL A 258 -15.45 -5.85 -30.42
CA VAL A 258 -14.43 -5.76 -29.36
C VAL A 258 -13.80 -4.37 -29.33
N ALA A 259 -13.43 -3.83 -30.50
CA ALA A 259 -12.86 -2.50 -30.58
C ALA A 259 -13.85 -1.43 -30.10
N ALA A 260 -15.12 -1.52 -30.51
CA ALA A 260 -16.17 -0.60 -30.08
C ALA A 260 -16.41 -0.66 -28.56
N LEU A 261 -16.41 -1.84 -27.95
CA LEU A 261 -16.52 -2.02 -26.51
C LEU A 261 -15.38 -1.34 -25.74
N ALA A 262 -14.13 -1.51 -26.18
CA ALA A 262 -12.97 -0.88 -25.55
C ALA A 262 -13.04 0.65 -25.64
N ILE A 263 -13.39 1.19 -26.82
CA ILE A 263 -13.57 2.64 -27.01
C ILE A 263 -14.69 3.17 -26.12
N ALA A 264 -15.84 2.49 -26.11
CA ALA A 264 -16.99 2.89 -25.29
C ALA A 264 -16.67 2.87 -23.79
N ALA A 265 -15.93 1.86 -23.32
CA ALA A 265 -15.51 1.77 -21.93
C ALA A 265 -14.61 2.94 -21.52
N VAL A 266 -13.62 3.28 -22.35
CA VAL A 266 -12.74 4.44 -22.11
C VAL A 266 -13.54 5.74 -22.10
N LYS A 267 -14.45 5.95 -23.06
CA LYS A 267 -15.31 7.14 -23.11
C LYS A 267 -16.20 7.25 -21.87
N GLN A 268 -16.84 6.15 -21.46
CA GLN A 268 -17.70 6.13 -20.28
C GLN A 268 -16.94 6.46 -18.99
N LEU A 269 -15.70 5.96 -18.83
CA LEU A 269 -14.87 6.35 -17.68
C LEU A 269 -14.48 7.83 -17.75
N ARG A 270 -14.15 8.33 -18.95
CA ARG A 270 -13.79 9.74 -19.20
C ARG A 270 -14.94 10.71 -18.99
N GLU A 271 -16.20 10.27 -19.06
CA GLU A 271 -17.37 11.11 -18.70
C GLU A 271 -17.32 11.61 -17.25
N LYS A 272 -16.66 10.87 -16.36
CA LYS A 272 -16.59 11.19 -14.93
C LYS A 272 -15.17 11.49 -14.42
N HIS A 273 -14.14 10.92 -15.04
CA HIS A 273 -12.79 10.91 -14.48
C HIS A 273 -11.69 11.22 -15.49
N SER A 274 -10.70 11.99 -15.03
CA SER A 274 -9.44 12.23 -15.76
C SER A 274 -8.32 11.27 -15.38
N ALA A 275 -8.55 10.34 -14.44
CA ALA A 275 -7.53 9.38 -14.01
C ALA A 275 -6.99 8.55 -15.18
N PRO A 276 -5.70 8.17 -15.18
CA PRO A 276 -5.14 7.29 -16.20
C PRO A 276 -5.97 6.01 -16.40
N ILE A 277 -6.00 5.51 -17.64
CA ILE A 277 -6.62 4.23 -18.00
C ILE A 277 -5.58 3.36 -18.69
N LEU A 278 -5.37 2.15 -18.21
CA LEU A 278 -4.51 1.14 -18.83
C LEU A 278 -5.37 0.07 -19.50
N LEU A 279 -5.22 -0.09 -20.81
CA LEU A 279 -5.76 -1.22 -21.56
C LEU A 279 -4.71 -2.34 -21.65
N ILE A 280 -5.11 -3.57 -21.39
CA ILE A 280 -4.22 -4.74 -21.43
C ILE A 280 -4.70 -5.70 -22.52
N GLU A 281 -3.77 -6.14 -23.38
CA GLU A 281 -4.01 -7.22 -24.35
C GLU A 281 -4.24 -8.58 -23.67
N HIS A 282 -4.80 -9.54 -24.40
CA HIS A 282 -4.80 -10.93 -23.98
C HIS A 282 -3.36 -11.47 -24.00
N ASP A 283 -2.93 -12.04 -22.86
CA ASP A 283 -1.64 -12.72 -22.64
C ASP A 283 -1.40 -13.93 -23.57
N GLY A 284 -2.46 -14.60 -23.99
CA GLY A 284 -2.46 -15.73 -24.91
C GLY A 284 -3.10 -16.97 -24.29
N TYR A 285 -2.98 -18.09 -24.99
CA TYR A 285 -3.33 -19.41 -24.46
C TYR A 285 -2.09 -20.29 -24.40
N SER A 286 -2.01 -21.18 -23.41
CA SER A 286 -0.81 -22.02 -23.21
C SER A 286 -0.53 -22.96 -24.39
N ASN A 287 -1.57 -23.36 -25.11
CA ASN A 287 -1.52 -24.20 -26.31
C ASN A 287 -1.66 -23.40 -27.61
N MET A 288 -1.55 -22.05 -27.62
CA MET A 288 -1.76 -21.26 -28.84
C MET A 288 -0.84 -21.65 -30.00
N TYR A 289 0.39 -22.10 -29.71
CA TYR A 289 1.34 -22.51 -30.76
C TYR A 289 1.05 -23.91 -31.33
N THR A 290 0.15 -24.68 -30.71
CA THR A 290 -0.26 -26.02 -31.15
C THR A 290 -1.74 -26.08 -31.54
N ASP A 291 -2.51 -25.03 -31.30
CA ASP A 291 -3.92 -24.89 -31.67
C ASP A 291 -4.13 -23.62 -32.53
N THR A 292 -4.26 -23.82 -33.84
CA THR A 292 -4.42 -22.73 -34.80
C THR A 292 -5.75 -21.95 -34.68
N ILE A 293 -6.78 -22.54 -34.08
CA ILE A 293 -8.06 -21.85 -33.86
C ILE A 293 -7.88 -20.86 -32.72
N GLN A 294 -7.38 -21.37 -31.59
CA GLN A 294 -7.08 -20.58 -30.40
C GLN A 294 -6.06 -19.46 -30.69
N ASN A 295 -5.02 -19.72 -31.49
CA ASN A 295 -4.10 -18.66 -31.90
C ASN A 295 -4.81 -17.52 -32.65
N LYS A 296 -5.72 -17.84 -33.58
CA LYS A 296 -6.46 -16.84 -34.36
C LYS A 296 -7.41 -16.02 -33.49
N GLU A 297 -8.02 -16.64 -32.49
CA GLU A 297 -8.88 -15.95 -31.51
C GLU A 297 -8.09 -14.89 -30.72
N ILE A 298 -6.89 -15.26 -30.23
CA ILE A 298 -5.98 -14.34 -29.52
C ILE A 298 -5.52 -13.21 -30.45
N GLU A 299 -5.08 -13.54 -31.66
CA GLU A 299 -4.63 -12.53 -32.62
C GLU A 299 -5.77 -11.55 -32.98
N GLN A 300 -6.99 -12.04 -33.13
CA GLN A 300 -8.16 -11.21 -33.43
C GLN A 300 -8.47 -10.24 -32.28
N VAL A 301 -8.58 -10.72 -31.04
CA VAL A 301 -8.92 -9.86 -29.91
C VAL A 301 -7.82 -8.82 -29.63
N ASN A 302 -6.54 -9.19 -29.80
CA ASN A 302 -5.42 -8.25 -29.64
C ASN A 302 -5.34 -7.22 -30.77
N ARG A 303 -5.63 -7.60 -32.02
CA ARG A 303 -5.79 -6.61 -33.12
C ARG A 303 -6.93 -5.63 -32.83
N ALA A 304 -8.08 -6.12 -32.34
CA ALA A 304 -9.20 -5.25 -31.96
C ALA A 304 -8.82 -4.26 -30.85
N SER A 305 -8.17 -4.74 -29.79
CA SER A 305 -7.69 -3.91 -28.67
C SER A 305 -6.73 -2.81 -29.15
N ARG A 306 -5.80 -3.16 -30.05
CA ARG A 306 -4.84 -2.22 -30.63
C ARG A 306 -5.52 -1.16 -31.50
N LYS A 307 -6.43 -1.59 -32.37
CA LYS A 307 -7.24 -0.69 -33.20
C LYS A 307 -8.06 0.29 -32.35
N ALA A 308 -8.66 -0.20 -31.26
CA ALA A 308 -9.36 0.65 -30.30
C ALA A 308 -8.43 1.70 -29.68
N TYR A 309 -7.25 1.29 -29.22
CA TYR A 309 -6.26 2.19 -28.65
C TYR A 309 -5.78 3.26 -29.66
N GLU A 310 -5.45 2.86 -30.89
CA GLU A 310 -5.06 3.78 -31.96
C GLU A 310 -6.18 4.79 -32.27
N GLN A 311 -7.43 4.34 -32.30
CA GLN A 311 -8.57 5.22 -32.50
C GLN A 311 -8.73 6.21 -31.33
N ILE A 312 -8.66 5.74 -30.09
CA ILE A 312 -8.71 6.59 -28.87
C ILE A 312 -7.64 7.69 -28.93
N GLN A 313 -6.42 7.34 -29.33
CA GLN A 313 -5.33 8.30 -29.50
C GLN A 313 -5.62 9.31 -30.63
N SER A 314 -6.15 8.85 -31.77
CA SER A 314 -6.51 9.72 -32.90
C SER A 314 -7.63 10.70 -32.56
N GLU A 315 -8.55 10.32 -31.65
CA GLU A 315 -9.61 11.17 -31.13
C GLU A 315 -9.09 12.16 -30.07
N GLY A 316 -7.81 12.09 -29.69
CA GLY A 316 -7.17 13.01 -28.76
C GLY A 316 -7.46 12.75 -27.29
N ILE A 317 -8.03 11.58 -26.94
CA ILE A 317 -8.33 11.21 -25.55
C ILE A 317 -7.01 10.96 -24.81
N LYS A 318 -6.74 11.78 -23.80
CA LYS A 318 -5.48 11.78 -23.04
C LYS A 318 -5.42 10.70 -21.95
N ASP A 319 -4.21 10.42 -21.50
CA ASP A 319 -3.87 9.55 -20.37
C ASP A 319 -4.49 8.14 -20.47
N VAL A 320 -4.56 7.64 -21.71
CA VAL A 320 -4.86 6.24 -21.99
C VAL A 320 -3.56 5.58 -22.40
N TYR A 321 -3.27 4.45 -21.77
CA TYR A 321 -2.03 3.68 -21.93
C TYR A 321 -2.38 2.26 -22.37
N TYR A 322 -1.37 1.57 -22.89
CA TYR A 322 -1.51 0.24 -23.47
C TYR A 322 -0.38 -0.66 -22.97
N LEU A 323 -0.70 -1.93 -22.71
CA LEU A 323 0.26 -2.98 -22.37
C LEU A 323 0.05 -4.16 -23.33
N THR A 324 1.09 -4.46 -24.12
CA THR A 324 1.00 -5.53 -25.13
C THR A 324 1.22 -6.92 -24.55
N ARG A 325 0.81 -7.94 -25.29
CA ARG A 325 1.11 -9.35 -24.99
C ARG A 325 2.62 -9.60 -24.88
N GLU A 326 3.42 -8.98 -25.74
CA GLU A 326 4.87 -9.09 -25.72
C GLU A 326 5.48 -8.46 -24.46
N GLU A 327 4.91 -7.36 -23.95
CA GLU A 327 5.34 -6.77 -22.68
C GLU A 327 4.92 -7.60 -21.45
N LEU A 328 3.77 -8.29 -21.53
CA LEU A 328 3.33 -9.25 -20.52
C LEU A 328 4.31 -10.43 -20.42
N ASP A 329 4.83 -10.89 -21.56
CA ASP A 329 5.89 -11.89 -21.66
C ASP A 329 5.60 -13.16 -20.83
N MET A 330 4.39 -13.72 -21.02
CA MET A 330 3.92 -14.87 -20.24
C MET A 330 4.80 -16.11 -20.52
N PRO A 331 5.40 -16.73 -19.49
CA PRO A 331 6.26 -17.90 -19.68
C PRO A 331 5.48 -19.11 -20.15
N ALA A 332 6.15 -19.98 -20.92
CA ALA A 332 5.56 -21.23 -21.44
C ALA A 332 5.04 -22.16 -20.32
N ASP A 333 5.69 -22.20 -19.16
CA ASP A 333 5.27 -22.98 -17.98
C ASP A 333 4.43 -22.14 -17.00
N GLY A 334 3.94 -20.99 -17.44
CA GLY A 334 3.18 -20.02 -16.64
C GLY A 334 1.73 -20.40 -16.36
N TRP A 335 1.29 -21.62 -16.67
CA TRP A 335 -0.14 -21.96 -16.82
C TRP A 335 -0.55 -23.14 -15.94
N VAL A 336 -1.82 -23.18 -15.54
CA VAL A 336 -2.46 -24.35 -14.91
C VAL A 336 -3.25 -25.16 -15.94
N ASP A 337 -3.95 -24.46 -16.82
CA ASP A 337 -4.69 -25.02 -17.95
C ASP A 337 -4.34 -24.26 -19.24
N HIS A 338 -5.23 -24.19 -20.23
CA HIS A 338 -4.97 -23.46 -21.46
C HIS A 338 -5.20 -21.94 -21.35
N VAL A 339 -5.90 -21.46 -20.32
CA VAL A 339 -6.33 -20.07 -20.14
C VAL A 339 -5.71 -19.43 -18.90
N HIS A 340 -5.64 -20.16 -17.79
CA HIS A 340 -5.41 -19.59 -16.47
C HIS A 340 -3.94 -19.70 -16.06
N PRO A 341 -3.32 -18.58 -15.66
CA PRO A 341 -1.96 -18.58 -15.14
C PRO A 341 -1.84 -19.35 -13.83
N SER A 342 -0.70 -20.03 -13.66
CA SER A 342 -0.21 -20.53 -12.38
C SER A 342 0.39 -19.39 -11.56
N ASP A 343 0.85 -19.65 -10.33
CA ASP A 343 1.54 -18.65 -9.52
C ASP A 343 2.76 -18.02 -10.24
N PHE A 344 3.43 -18.78 -11.11
CA PHE A 344 4.55 -18.25 -11.91
C PHE A 344 4.05 -17.24 -12.94
N GLY A 345 3.00 -17.58 -13.69
CA GLY A 345 2.39 -16.65 -14.65
C GLY A 345 1.74 -15.44 -13.98
N MET A 346 1.06 -15.63 -12.84
CA MET A 346 0.50 -14.54 -12.03
C MET A 346 1.58 -13.54 -11.58
N LYS A 347 2.75 -14.05 -11.15
CA LYS A 347 3.88 -13.20 -10.76
C LYS A 347 4.45 -12.44 -11.97
N GLN A 348 4.57 -13.09 -13.13
CA GLN A 348 5.02 -12.44 -14.36
C GLN A 348 4.05 -11.32 -14.78
N GLN A 349 2.75 -11.60 -14.84
CA GLN A 349 1.73 -10.61 -15.18
C GLN A 349 1.76 -9.43 -14.20
N ALA A 350 1.85 -9.69 -12.89
CA ALA A 350 1.97 -8.62 -11.90
C ALA A 350 3.23 -7.76 -12.11
N ALA A 351 4.38 -8.35 -12.45
CA ALA A 351 5.62 -7.62 -12.69
C ALA A 351 5.57 -6.75 -13.96
N ALA A 352 4.97 -7.26 -15.04
CA ALA A 352 4.77 -6.51 -16.28
C ALA A 352 3.83 -5.32 -16.05
N VAL A 353 2.70 -5.56 -15.37
CA VAL A 353 1.74 -4.50 -15.04
C VAL A 353 2.35 -3.50 -14.07
N GLU A 354 3.08 -3.92 -13.04
CA GLU A 354 3.75 -3.02 -12.09
C GLU A 354 4.68 -2.04 -12.80
N ARG A 355 5.50 -2.53 -13.75
CA ARG A 355 6.40 -1.68 -14.53
C ARG A 355 5.64 -0.57 -15.24
N LYS A 356 4.53 -0.92 -15.90
CA LYS A 356 3.67 0.04 -16.62
C LYS A 356 2.96 0.99 -15.66
N VAL A 357 2.46 0.50 -14.53
CA VAL A 357 1.80 1.33 -13.50
C VAL A 357 2.78 2.34 -12.89
N ARG A 358 4.03 1.93 -12.63
CA ARG A 358 5.06 2.83 -12.09
C ARG A 358 5.44 3.93 -13.08
N GLU A 359 5.49 3.60 -14.37
CA GLU A 359 5.68 4.55 -15.47
C GLU A 359 4.52 5.57 -15.50
N ILE A 360 3.27 5.09 -15.54
CA ILE A 360 2.05 5.92 -15.61
C ILE A 360 1.93 6.86 -14.41
N LEU A 361 2.20 6.35 -13.21
CA LEU A 361 2.01 7.09 -11.96
C LEU A 361 3.26 7.88 -11.53
N HIS A 362 4.34 7.83 -12.32
CA HIS A 362 5.63 8.47 -12.02
C HIS A 362 6.14 8.13 -10.60
N ILE A 363 6.22 6.84 -10.32
CA ILE A 363 6.70 6.27 -9.05
C ILE A 363 7.85 5.26 -9.27
N PRO A 364 8.96 5.71 -9.91
CA PRO A 364 10.09 4.83 -10.17
C PRO A 364 10.68 4.26 -8.87
N LEU A 365 11.40 3.15 -9.02
CA LEU A 365 12.25 2.57 -7.99
C LEU A 365 13.71 2.84 -8.36
N GLY A 366 14.53 3.19 -7.37
CA GLY A 366 15.98 3.17 -7.54
C GLY A 366 16.60 1.82 -7.17
N SER A 367 17.94 1.78 -7.11
CA SER A 367 18.71 0.56 -6.88
C SER A 367 19.32 0.46 -5.48
N THR A 368 19.07 1.43 -4.60
CA THR A 368 19.61 1.49 -3.24
C THR A 368 18.47 1.51 -2.21
N PRO A 369 18.71 1.09 -0.95
CA PRO A 369 17.66 1.13 0.08
C PRO A 369 17.00 2.50 0.25
N THR A 370 17.76 3.59 0.12
CA THR A 370 17.28 4.98 0.25
C THR A 370 16.39 5.44 -0.92
N THR A 371 16.35 4.69 -2.02
CA THR A 371 15.59 4.99 -3.24
C THR A 371 14.44 4.02 -3.50
N ILE A 372 14.16 3.13 -2.53
CA ILE A 372 13.05 2.16 -2.57
C ILE A 372 12.05 2.55 -1.48
N PRO A 373 10.83 3.02 -1.82
CA PRO A 373 9.85 3.48 -0.83
C PRO A 373 9.49 2.37 0.15
N ALA A 374 9.52 2.68 1.44
CA ALA A 374 9.23 1.72 2.50
C ALA A 374 8.34 2.34 3.58
N THR A 375 7.47 1.52 4.18
CA THR A 375 6.75 1.91 5.40
C THR A 375 7.59 1.68 6.64
N GLN A 376 7.14 2.17 7.79
CA GLN A 376 7.82 1.91 9.06
C GLN A 376 6.84 1.90 10.23
N ARG A 377 7.25 1.25 11.32
CA ARG A 377 6.52 1.25 12.60
C ARG A 377 7.49 1.13 13.78
N ARG A 378 8.58 1.88 13.82
CA ARG A 378 9.66 1.72 14.83
C ARG A 378 9.26 2.20 16.23
N GLU A 379 8.29 3.10 16.36
CA GLU A 379 7.90 3.70 17.65
C GLU A 379 6.38 3.77 17.93
N PRO A 380 5.62 2.65 17.83
CA PRO A 380 4.16 2.65 18.00
C PRO A 380 3.67 3.06 19.40
N HIS A 381 4.56 3.05 20.40
CA HIS A 381 4.27 3.56 21.75
C HIS A 381 4.28 5.10 21.83
N MET A 382 4.84 5.76 20.81
CA MET A 382 4.83 7.21 20.65
C MET A 382 3.65 7.64 19.79
N TYR A 383 3.50 7.02 18.61
CA TYR A 383 2.41 7.26 17.68
C TYR A 383 2.34 6.14 16.62
N GLU A 384 1.17 5.96 15.99
CA GLU A 384 1.02 5.04 14.86
C GLU A 384 1.30 5.74 13.53
N TRP A 385 2.33 5.29 12.80
CA TRP A 385 2.81 5.96 11.58
C TRP A 385 1.74 6.05 10.49
N ARG A 386 1.04 4.95 10.20
CA ARG A 386 -0.06 4.96 9.22
C ARG A 386 -1.24 5.82 9.67
N ALA A 387 -1.52 5.88 10.98
CA ALA A 387 -2.57 6.76 11.49
C ALA A 387 -2.21 8.23 11.28
N ARG A 388 -0.94 8.60 11.52
CA ARG A 388 -0.44 9.95 11.23
C ARG A 388 -0.48 10.29 9.75
N HIS A 389 -0.05 9.39 8.88
CA HIS A 389 -0.14 9.59 7.43
C HIS A 389 -1.59 9.84 6.99
N ARG A 390 -2.57 9.06 7.48
CA ARG A 390 -3.99 9.31 7.19
C ARG A 390 -4.48 10.66 7.69
N ALA A 391 -4.08 11.07 8.89
CA ALA A 391 -4.43 12.39 9.43
C ALA A 391 -3.80 13.52 8.59
N ILE A 392 -2.59 13.31 8.05
CA ILE A 392 -1.95 14.25 7.12
C ILE A 392 -2.78 14.34 5.82
N LEU A 393 -3.12 13.21 5.20
CA LEU A 393 -3.94 13.18 3.98
C LEU A 393 -5.28 13.88 4.16
N GLU A 394 -5.94 13.65 5.29
CA GLU A 394 -7.19 14.33 5.65
C GLU A 394 -6.97 15.84 5.81
N GLN A 395 -5.91 16.25 6.50
CA GLN A 395 -5.61 17.66 6.74
C GLN A 395 -5.29 18.41 5.46
N VAL A 396 -4.44 17.88 4.56
CA VAL A 396 -4.11 18.56 3.29
C VAL A 396 -5.31 18.63 2.34
N ARG A 397 -6.19 17.63 2.38
CA ARG A 397 -7.43 17.62 1.60
C ARG A 397 -8.43 18.66 2.10
N ASN A 398 -8.62 18.75 3.41
CA ASN A 398 -9.60 19.67 4.02
C ASN A 398 -9.07 21.11 4.10
N HIS A 399 -7.75 21.27 4.22
CA HIS A 399 -7.07 22.56 4.34
C HIS A 399 -5.84 22.60 3.42
N PRO A 400 -6.03 22.78 2.09
CA PRO A 400 -4.94 22.82 1.12
C PRO A 400 -3.85 23.83 1.52
N PRO A 401 -2.61 23.37 1.80
CA PRO A 401 -1.59 24.24 2.37
C PRO A 401 -0.87 25.07 1.30
N LYS A 402 -0.39 26.27 1.68
CA LYS A 402 0.44 27.13 0.82
C LYS A 402 1.90 26.70 0.81
N ALA A 403 2.37 26.18 1.93
CA ALA A 403 3.71 25.64 2.08
C ALA A 403 3.67 24.36 2.91
N VAL A 404 4.61 23.46 2.69
CA VAL A 404 4.72 22.22 3.47
C VAL A 404 6.16 21.97 3.89
N ILE A 405 6.32 21.27 5.03
CA ILE A 405 7.62 20.78 5.49
C ILE A 405 7.55 19.28 5.72
N LEU A 406 8.39 18.53 4.98
CA LEU A 406 8.56 17.09 5.15
C LEU A 406 9.82 16.82 5.97
N GLY A 407 9.74 15.87 6.89
CA GLY A 407 10.90 15.47 7.67
C GLY A 407 10.64 14.36 8.67
N ASN A 408 11.60 14.17 9.56
CA ASN A 408 11.57 13.13 10.59
C ASN A 408 10.99 13.64 11.93
N SER A 409 11.42 13.05 13.05
CA SER A 409 11.05 13.43 14.41
C SER A 409 11.34 14.89 14.76
N ILE A 410 12.36 15.51 14.18
CA ILE A 410 12.63 16.95 14.37
C ILE A 410 11.47 17.77 13.82
N THR A 411 10.98 17.43 12.61
CA THR A 411 9.82 18.14 12.04
C THR A 411 8.55 17.74 12.80
N HIS A 412 8.34 16.46 13.07
CA HIS A 412 7.17 15.93 13.77
C HIS A 412 6.95 16.60 15.14
N TYR A 413 8.02 16.82 15.92
CA TYR A 413 7.95 17.36 17.27
C TYR A 413 8.03 18.88 17.33
N TRP A 414 8.13 19.58 16.21
CA TRP A 414 8.14 21.04 16.20
C TRP A 414 6.80 21.60 16.68
N GLY A 415 5.68 21.10 16.16
CA GLY A 415 4.34 21.59 16.45
C GLY A 415 3.43 21.43 15.25
N GLY A 416 2.36 22.23 15.17
CA GLY A 416 1.41 22.17 14.06
C GLY A 416 0.50 20.96 14.07
N GLU A 417 -0.43 20.96 13.12
CA GLU A 417 -1.37 19.86 12.89
C GLU A 417 -0.81 18.89 11.85
N PRO A 418 -1.19 17.60 11.84
CA PRO A 418 -1.84 16.88 12.93
C PRO A 418 -0.97 16.89 14.18
N GLU A 419 -1.58 17.21 15.33
CA GLU A 419 -0.82 17.41 16.56
C GLU A 419 -0.21 16.10 17.07
N HIS A 420 0.95 16.21 17.71
CA HIS A 420 1.60 15.15 18.47
C HIS A 420 1.73 15.54 19.94
N ARG A 421 1.90 14.57 20.84
CA ARG A 421 2.05 14.84 22.28
C ARG A 421 3.32 15.65 22.61
N ASN A 422 4.41 15.37 21.89
CA ASN A 422 5.64 16.15 21.97
C ASN A 422 5.53 17.36 21.02
N LYS A 423 5.72 18.56 21.57
CA LYS A 423 5.64 19.85 20.85
C LYS A 423 6.77 20.76 21.31
N ASN A 424 8.00 20.37 20.99
CA ASN A 424 9.23 20.97 21.49
C ASN A 424 9.43 22.43 21.03
N GLY A 425 8.74 22.88 19.97
CA GLY A 425 8.85 24.24 19.43
C GLY A 425 7.50 24.89 19.13
N ARG A 426 6.47 24.60 19.93
CA ARG A 426 5.09 25.03 19.66
C ARG A 426 4.98 26.54 19.48
N GLU A 427 5.64 27.34 20.32
CA GLU A 427 5.48 28.79 20.21
C GLU A 427 6.11 29.31 18.92
N THR A 428 7.27 28.80 18.54
CA THR A 428 7.94 29.12 17.28
C THR A 428 7.11 28.69 16.09
N TRP A 429 6.50 27.51 16.13
CA TRP A 429 5.61 27.06 15.07
C TRP A 429 4.47 28.07 14.86
N GLU A 430 3.80 28.47 15.94
CA GLU A 430 2.67 29.41 15.88
C GLU A 430 3.08 30.84 15.48
N LYS A 431 4.30 31.28 15.84
CA LYS A 431 4.79 32.63 15.53
C LYS A 431 5.44 32.74 14.14
N VAL A 432 5.97 31.65 13.59
CA VAL A 432 6.80 31.66 12.37
C VAL A 432 6.22 30.78 11.28
N MET A 433 6.05 29.48 11.54
CA MET A 433 5.68 28.50 10.52
C MET A 433 4.21 28.64 10.08
N ARG A 434 3.29 28.74 11.04
CA ARG A 434 1.85 28.88 10.73
C ARG A 434 1.54 30.17 9.98
N PRO A 435 2.04 31.36 10.36
CA PRO A 435 1.83 32.59 9.58
C PRO A 435 2.44 32.53 8.17
N ALA A 436 3.55 31.80 7.99
CA ALA A 436 4.13 31.53 6.67
C ALA A 436 3.35 30.49 5.85
N GLY A 437 2.26 29.92 6.39
CA GLY A 437 1.36 29.00 5.69
C GLY A 437 1.86 27.56 5.62
N PHE A 438 2.78 27.16 6.50
CA PHE A 438 3.33 25.81 6.55
C PHE A 438 2.37 24.80 7.21
N GLN A 439 2.22 23.66 6.54
CA GLN A 439 1.64 22.44 7.08
C GLN A 439 2.74 21.45 7.45
N ASN A 440 2.64 20.85 8.64
CA ASN A 440 3.61 19.88 9.15
C ASN A 440 3.34 18.50 8.54
N LEU A 441 4.30 17.98 7.77
CA LEU A 441 4.29 16.62 7.21
C LEU A 441 5.44 15.76 7.79
N GLY A 442 5.93 16.10 8.99
CA GLY A 442 7.00 15.37 9.66
C GLY A 442 6.50 14.10 10.33
N CYS A 443 7.21 12.98 10.21
CA CYS A 443 6.90 11.72 10.90
C CYS A 443 8.14 11.23 11.67
N GLY A 444 7.97 10.90 12.95
CA GLY A 444 9.07 10.42 13.80
C GLY A 444 9.74 9.15 13.26
N TRP A 445 11.06 9.03 13.42
CA TRP A 445 11.88 7.94 12.88
C TRP A 445 11.95 7.80 11.35
N ASP A 446 11.28 8.66 10.57
CA ASP A 446 11.38 8.58 9.12
C ASP A 446 12.83 8.68 8.65
N ARG A 447 13.18 7.77 7.74
CA ARG A 447 14.34 7.82 6.86
C ARG A 447 13.91 8.37 5.49
N ILE A 448 14.87 8.60 4.60
CA ILE A 448 14.61 9.13 3.25
C ILE A 448 13.55 8.30 2.52
N GLU A 449 13.69 6.97 2.54
CA GLU A 449 12.79 6.04 1.87
C GLU A 449 11.36 6.02 2.46
N ASN A 450 11.21 6.41 3.73
CA ASN A 450 9.90 6.53 4.36
C ASN A 450 9.17 7.79 3.86
N VAL A 451 9.89 8.90 3.69
CA VAL A 451 9.33 10.11 3.08
C VAL A 451 9.02 9.87 1.60
N LEU A 452 9.88 9.12 0.88
CA LEU A 452 9.61 8.74 -0.51
C LEU A 452 8.28 7.97 -0.64
N TRP A 453 8.03 7.00 0.25
CA TRP A 453 6.75 6.32 0.32
C TRP A 453 5.61 7.33 0.52
N ARG A 454 5.69 8.20 1.53
CA ARG A 454 4.60 9.16 1.82
C ARG A 454 4.33 10.14 0.67
N VAL A 455 5.36 10.55 -0.06
CA VAL A 455 5.25 11.37 -1.27
C VAL A 455 4.49 10.60 -2.37
N TYR A 456 4.82 9.33 -2.60
CA TYR A 456 4.09 8.48 -3.55
C TYR A 456 2.63 8.26 -3.13
N HIS A 457 2.40 8.16 -1.82
CA HIS A 457 1.11 7.92 -1.18
C HIS A 457 0.30 9.19 -0.87
N GLY A 458 0.57 10.28 -1.60
CA GLY A 458 -0.40 11.37 -1.79
C GLY A 458 -0.29 12.55 -0.84
N GLU A 459 0.74 12.62 0.01
CA GLU A 459 0.90 13.78 0.91
C GLU A 459 1.15 15.10 0.17
N LEU A 460 1.55 15.04 -1.10
CA LEU A 460 1.75 16.20 -1.98
C LEU A 460 0.73 16.27 -3.12
N ASP A 461 -0.36 15.48 -3.07
CA ASP A 461 -1.37 15.43 -4.12
C ASP A 461 -2.56 16.37 -3.80
N GLY A 462 -3.23 16.87 -4.84
CA GLY A 462 -4.53 17.56 -4.70
C GLY A 462 -4.46 19.05 -4.34
N TYR A 463 -3.26 19.63 -4.25
CA TYR A 463 -3.06 21.06 -4.03
C TYR A 463 -1.78 21.55 -4.71
N LYS A 464 -1.64 22.89 -4.83
CA LYS A 464 -0.42 23.53 -5.35
C LYS A 464 0.31 24.25 -4.22
N ALA A 465 1.42 23.69 -3.76
CA ALA A 465 2.30 24.35 -2.83
C ALA A 465 3.06 25.48 -3.55
N GLY A 466 3.17 26.65 -2.92
CA GLY A 466 4.15 27.66 -3.34
C GLY A 466 5.56 27.29 -2.90
N LYS A 467 5.69 26.55 -1.79
CA LYS A 467 6.97 26.16 -1.20
C LYS A 467 6.93 24.77 -0.55
N VAL A 468 7.97 23.98 -0.80
CA VAL A 468 8.23 22.70 -0.15
C VAL A 468 9.57 22.76 0.57
N VAL A 469 9.58 22.47 1.87
CA VAL A 469 10.81 22.33 2.65
C VAL A 469 11.06 20.85 2.94
N LEU A 470 12.27 20.38 2.69
CA LEU A 470 12.70 19.02 3.00
C LEU A 470 13.79 19.04 4.07
N MET A 471 13.54 18.39 5.21
CA MET A 471 14.49 18.23 6.32
C MET A 471 14.52 16.76 6.77
N ILE A 472 15.31 15.94 6.07
CA ILE A 472 15.39 14.48 6.26
C ILE A 472 16.84 13.98 6.11
N GLY A 473 17.10 12.74 6.54
CA GLY A 473 18.40 12.07 6.37
C GLY A 473 19.15 11.75 7.67
N THR A 474 18.86 12.44 8.79
CA THR A 474 19.55 12.19 10.07
C THR A 474 19.40 10.75 10.59
N ASN A 475 18.28 10.09 10.27
CA ASN A 475 17.99 8.71 10.68
C ASN A 475 18.64 7.67 9.76
N ASN A 476 19.23 8.08 8.63
CA ASN A 476 20.05 7.23 7.77
C ASN A 476 21.51 7.17 8.25
N CYS A 477 21.90 8.07 9.17
CA CYS A 477 23.23 8.11 9.79
C CYS A 477 23.61 6.73 10.39
N GLY A 478 24.73 6.17 9.93
CA GLY A 478 25.24 4.88 10.42
C GLY A 478 24.52 3.65 9.86
N LEU A 479 23.43 3.82 9.11
CA LEU A 479 22.73 2.74 8.40
C LEU A 479 23.08 2.73 6.91
N ASN A 480 23.26 3.91 6.33
CA ASN A 480 23.62 4.11 4.94
C ASN A 480 24.93 4.88 4.85
N ASN A 481 25.67 4.66 3.76
CA ASN A 481 26.84 5.48 3.46
C ASN A 481 26.43 6.84 2.87
N ASP A 482 27.33 7.82 2.90
CA ASP A 482 27.02 9.20 2.48
C ASP A 482 26.55 9.29 1.02
N LYS A 483 27.08 8.45 0.12
CA LYS A 483 26.65 8.40 -1.29
C LYS A 483 25.20 7.95 -1.42
N GLU A 484 24.79 6.91 -0.69
CA GLU A 484 23.40 6.44 -0.65
C GLU A 484 22.46 7.49 -0.08
N ILE A 485 22.88 8.26 0.92
CA ILE A 485 22.09 9.32 1.53
C ILE A 485 21.88 10.47 0.51
N VAL A 486 22.96 10.93 -0.13
CA VAL A 486 22.89 12.00 -1.14
C VAL A 486 22.07 11.57 -2.34
N GLU A 487 22.26 10.34 -2.85
CA GLU A 487 21.45 9.80 -3.95
C GLU A 487 19.98 9.64 -3.57
N GLY A 488 19.70 9.15 -2.35
CA GLY A 488 18.33 9.07 -1.84
C GLY A 488 17.64 10.43 -1.79
N LEU A 489 18.34 11.47 -1.34
CA LEU A 489 17.83 12.84 -1.32
C LEU A 489 17.58 13.35 -2.75
N ARG A 490 18.51 13.14 -3.68
CA ARG A 490 18.33 13.51 -5.10
C ARG A 490 17.08 12.84 -5.69
N PHE A 491 16.91 11.54 -5.45
CA PHE A 491 15.77 10.78 -5.92
C PHE A 491 14.45 11.30 -5.33
N LEU A 492 14.43 11.56 -4.02
CA LEU A 492 13.27 12.13 -3.33
C LEU A 492 12.92 13.54 -3.85
N LEU A 493 13.91 14.37 -4.13
CA LEU A 493 13.68 15.71 -4.69
C LEU A 493 13.05 15.65 -6.08
N SER A 494 13.48 14.71 -6.92
CA SER A 494 12.83 14.45 -8.22
C SER A 494 11.36 14.03 -8.04
N ALA A 495 11.08 13.12 -7.09
CA ALA A 495 9.71 12.71 -6.77
C ALA A 495 8.82 13.86 -6.25
N ILE A 496 9.40 14.79 -5.47
CA ILE A 496 8.73 16.00 -4.99
C ILE A 496 8.46 16.96 -6.15
N ARG A 497 9.47 17.24 -7.00
CA ARG A 497 9.34 18.14 -8.16
C ARG A 497 8.27 17.66 -9.14
N GLN A 498 8.17 16.35 -9.36
CA GLN A 498 7.14 15.76 -10.22
C GLN A 498 5.71 16.07 -9.73
N ARG A 499 5.50 16.11 -8.42
CA ARG A 499 4.17 16.34 -7.80
C ARG A 499 3.87 17.82 -7.57
N GLN A 500 4.92 18.61 -7.31
CA GLN A 500 4.83 20.04 -7.04
C GLN A 500 5.75 20.82 -8.01
N PRO A 501 5.45 20.80 -9.33
CA PRO A 501 6.35 21.35 -10.34
C PRO A 501 6.57 22.85 -10.20
N GLU A 502 5.56 23.58 -9.74
CA GLU A 502 5.55 25.04 -9.56
C GLU A 502 6.16 25.50 -8.22
N ALA A 503 6.37 24.60 -7.26
CA ALA A 503 6.85 24.98 -5.93
C ALA A 503 8.34 25.33 -5.92
N SER A 504 8.73 26.33 -5.12
CA SER A 504 10.14 26.42 -4.69
C SER A 504 10.43 25.26 -3.74
N VAL A 505 11.57 24.59 -3.91
CA VAL A 505 11.98 23.48 -3.03
C VAL A 505 13.25 23.88 -2.32
N LYS A 506 13.18 23.91 -0.98
CA LYS A 506 14.30 24.21 -0.09
C LYS A 506 14.70 22.96 0.69
N VAL A 507 15.97 22.61 0.63
CA VAL A 507 16.56 21.52 1.41
C VAL A 507 17.31 22.11 2.59
N ILE A 508 16.94 21.64 3.78
CA ILE A 508 17.61 21.98 5.03
C ILE A 508 18.71 20.94 5.26
N GLY A 509 19.94 21.40 5.42
CA GLY A 509 21.05 20.55 5.83
C GLY A 509 20.69 19.75 7.09
N ILE A 510 21.23 18.54 7.22
CA ILE A 510 21.05 17.72 8.41
C ILE A 510 21.48 18.55 9.62
N LEU A 511 20.59 18.70 10.61
CA LEU A 511 20.90 19.50 11.80
C LEU A 511 21.98 18.80 12.63
N PRO A 512 22.85 19.57 13.33
CA PRO A 512 23.83 19.01 14.24
C PRO A 512 23.20 18.08 15.27
N ARG A 513 23.92 17.02 15.60
CA ARG A 513 23.57 16.10 16.67
C ARG A 513 24.82 15.70 17.45
N ARG A 514 24.64 15.45 18.75
CA ARG A 514 25.71 15.14 19.68
C ARG A 514 26.62 14.05 19.13
N ASN A 515 27.92 14.30 19.15
CA ASN A 515 28.98 13.37 18.74
C ASN A 515 28.97 12.98 17.25
N GLN A 516 28.20 13.65 16.40
CA GLN A 516 28.23 13.46 14.95
C GLN A 516 28.45 14.79 14.21
N GLU A 517 28.93 15.83 14.89
CA GLU A 517 29.05 17.18 14.31
C GLU A 517 29.97 17.18 13.08
N GLN A 518 31.05 16.39 13.12
CA GLN A 518 31.98 16.26 12.01
C GLN A 518 31.35 15.55 10.80
N TRP A 519 30.59 14.48 11.03
CA TRP A 519 29.86 13.80 9.95
C TRP A 519 28.81 14.72 9.34
N VAL A 520 28.01 15.41 10.17
CA VAL A 520 27.02 16.39 9.72
C VAL A 520 27.66 17.49 8.87
N LYS A 521 28.81 18.02 9.29
CA LYS A 521 29.55 19.03 8.53
C LYS A 521 29.98 18.50 7.15
N SER A 522 30.52 17.28 7.11
CA SER A 522 30.96 16.64 5.86
C SER A 522 29.79 16.35 4.92
N ILE A 523 28.75 15.66 5.40
CA ILE A 523 27.62 15.28 4.54
C ILE A 523 26.81 16.49 4.06
N ASN A 524 26.70 17.55 4.85
CA ASN A 524 26.02 18.77 4.42
C ASN A 524 26.77 19.50 3.30
N PHE A 525 28.08 19.31 3.16
CA PHE A 525 28.82 19.80 2.00
C PHE A 525 28.35 19.09 0.72
N ASP A 526 28.30 17.75 0.76
CA ASP A 526 27.86 16.94 -0.38
C ASP A 526 26.38 17.16 -0.73
N ILE A 527 25.53 17.30 0.30
CA ILE A 527 24.11 17.65 0.11
C ILE A 527 23.99 19.02 -0.55
N LYS A 528 24.75 20.03 -0.08
CA LYS A 528 24.72 21.36 -0.69
C LYS A 528 25.12 21.31 -2.16
N GLU A 529 26.22 20.64 -2.48
CA GLU A 529 26.69 20.51 -3.87
C GLU A 529 25.63 19.85 -4.75
N MET A 530 25.01 18.76 -4.28
CA MET A 530 23.93 18.09 -4.99
C MET A 530 22.71 19.01 -5.18
N VAL A 531 22.23 19.64 -4.11
CA VAL A 531 21.02 20.49 -4.13
C VAL A 531 21.19 21.68 -5.08
N GLU A 532 22.33 22.35 -5.03
CA GLU A 532 22.63 23.48 -5.92
C GLU A 532 22.78 23.05 -7.39
N THR A 533 23.38 21.88 -7.63
CA THR A 533 23.53 21.30 -8.98
C THR A 533 22.19 20.97 -9.61
N GLU A 534 21.24 20.43 -8.84
CA GLU A 534 19.90 20.07 -9.29
C GLU A 534 18.94 21.29 -9.37
N GLY A 535 19.42 22.50 -9.03
CA GLY A 535 18.67 23.74 -9.13
C GLY A 535 17.67 24.00 -7.99
N TYR A 536 17.90 23.41 -6.82
CA TYR A 536 17.11 23.62 -5.61
C TYR A 536 17.79 24.60 -4.65
N GLU A 537 17.04 25.13 -3.67
CA GLU A 537 17.60 26.01 -2.65
C GLU A 537 18.17 25.18 -1.49
N PHE A 538 19.38 25.49 -1.05
CA PHE A 538 19.97 24.90 0.16
C PHE A 538 20.05 25.93 1.29
N ALA A 539 19.69 25.52 2.50
CA ALA A 539 19.90 26.31 3.72
C ALA A 539 20.50 25.44 4.81
N ASN A 540 21.36 26.01 5.66
CA ASN A 540 22.02 25.29 6.75
C ASN A 540 21.87 26.02 8.10
N PRO A 541 20.64 26.21 8.57
CA PRO A 541 20.37 26.93 9.81
C PRO A 541 20.95 26.24 11.04
N GLY A 542 21.28 24.94 10.93
CA GLY A 542 21.89 24.15 11.99
C GLY A 542 23.21 24.72 12.52
N ILE A 543 23.93 25.54 11.75
CA ILE A 543 25.15 26.22 12.23
C ILE A 543 24.88 27.13 13.45
N THR A 544 23.65 27.63 13.60
CA THR A 544 23.24 28.48 14.72
C THR A 544 23.01 27.69 16.02
N LEU A 545 23.03 26.35 15.93
CA LEU A 545 22.90 25.44 17.06
C LEU A 545 24.27 24.97 17.59
N LEU A 546 25.37 25.53 17.06
CA LEU A 546 26.74 25.19 17.43
C LEU A 546 27.38 26.29 18.28
N GLN A 547 28.27 25.87 19.18
CA GLN A 547 29.22 26.73 19.87
C GLN A 547 30.42 27.05 18.96
N GLN A 548 31.30 27.96 19.42
CA GLN A 548 32.49 28.37 18.64
C GLN A 548 33.47 27.23 18.37
N ASP A 549 33.50 26.21 19.23
CA ASP A 549 34.34 25.01 19.07
C ASP A 549 33.74 23.98 18.09
N GLY A 550 32.56 24.26 17.52
CA GLY A 550 31.85 23.39 16.58
C GLY A 550 31.06 22.27 17.25
N LYS A 551 30.96 22.22 18.58
CA LYS A 551 30.06 21.32 19.30
C LYS A 551 28.66 21.89 19.40
N ILE A 552 27.67 21.02 19.57
CA ILE A 552 26.29 21.47 19.78
C ILE A 552 26.20 22.31 21.05
N ASP A 553 25.41 23.38 21.01
CA ASP A 553 24.98 24.06 22.22
C ASP A 553 23.86 23.25 22.87
N GLU A 554 24.22 22.44 23.85
CA GLU A 554 23.29 21.55 24.58
C GLU A 554 22.07 22.28 25.15
N SER A 555 22.17 23.58 25.43
CA SER A 555 21.05 24.38 25.95
C SER A 555 19.93 24.60 24.94
N LEU A 556 20.17 24.33 23.64
CA LEU A 556 19.20 24.47 22.55
C LEU A 556 18.46 23.17 22.22
N PHE A 557 18.72 22.10 22.96
CA PHE A 557 18.10 20.78 22.76
C PHE A 557 17.28 20.36 23.99
N VAL A 558 16.44 19.34 23.84
CA VAL A 558 15.64 18.77 24.96
C VAL A 558 16.46 17.84 25.88
N GLY A 559 17.79 17.89 25.79
CA GLY A 559 18.73 17.09 26.58
C GLY A 559 19.24 15.82 25.88
N ASP A 560 18.62 15.41 24.77
CA ASP A 560 19.07 14.26 23.96
C ASP A 560 20.19 14.60 22.96
N GLY A 561 20.44 15.89 22.74
CA GLY A 561 21.43 16.37 21.77
C GLY A 561 21.04 16.09 20.30
N LEU A 562 19.76 15.92 20.01
CA LEU A 562 19.22 15.69 18.66
C LEU A 562 18.00 16.56 18.36
N HIS A 563 17.03 16.64 19.27
CA HIS A 563 15.81 17.40 19.04
C HIS A 563 15.93 18.81 19.64
N PRO A 564 15.81 19.87 18.82
CA PRO A 564 15.79 21.23 19.32
C PRO A 564 14.67 21.43 20.33
N ASN A 565 14.91 22.27 21.33
CA ASN A 565 13.87 22.81 22.20
C ASN A 565 13.32 24.12 21.60
N GLU A 566 12.45 24.80 22.35
CA GLU A 566 11.79 26.02 21.88
C GLU A 566 12.80 27.10 21.47
N GLU A 567 13.88 27.30 22.23
CA GLU A 567 14.94 28.26 21.88
C GLU A 567 15.74 27.79 20.65
N GLY A 568 16.05 26.50 20.55
CA GLY A 568 16.69 25.94 19.35
C GLY A 568 15.84 26.15 18.10
N TYR A 569 14.53 25.91 18.16
CA TYR A 569 13.62 26.19 17.05
C TYR A 569 13.54 27.68 16.72
N LYS A 570 13.58 28.59 17.71
CA LYS A 570 13.62 30.04 17.44
C LYS A 570 14.84 30.44 16.60
N ARG A 571 15.99 29.77 16.79
CA ARG A 571 17.21 30.06 16.02
C ARG A 571 17.10 29.67 14.55
N ILE A 572 16.44 28.54 14.27
CA ILE A 572 16.40 27.97 12.92
C ILE A 572 15.12 28.31 12.15
N GLY A 573 14.02 28.61 12.86
CA GLY A 573 12.68 28.70 12.30
C GLY A 573 12.55 29.74 11.19
N GLY A 574 13.16 30.92 11.37
CA GLY A 574 13.12 31.99 10.38
C GLY A 574 13.75 31.60 9.05
N GLU A 575 14.97 31.04 9.07
CA GLU A 575 15.67 30.63 7.84
C GLU A 575 14.97 29.46 7.13
N ILE A 576 14.36 28.55 7.88
CA ILE A 576 13.53 27.47 7.34
C ILE A 576 12.28 28.04 6.65
N SER A 577 11.59 29.00 7.28
CA SER A 577 10.34 29.55 6.74
C SER A 577 10.53 30.51 5.57
N ASN A 578 11.65 31.24 5.52
CA ASN A 578 11.92 32.33 4.55
C ASN A 578 11.99 31.89 3.10
#